data_AF-A0A9W7AF68-F1
#
_entry.id   AF-A0A9W7AF68-F1
#
_cell.length_a   1.000
_cell.length_b   1.000
_cell.length_c   1.000
_cell.angle_alpha   90.00
_cell.angle_beta   90.00
_cell.angle_gamma   90.00
#
_symmetry.space_group_name_H-M   'P 1'
#
loop_
_entity.id
_entity.type
_entity.pdbx_description
1 polymer ?
#
loop_
_entity_poly.entity_id
_entity_poly.type
_entity_poly.pdbx_seq_one_letter_code
_entity_poly.pdbx_strand_id
1 'polypeptide(L)'
;MSGLTSDQPINVDDHQNRPRPSSPPTLRSSTSAFSSPTSHNNLRISVSSVASLTGYHEFQSNQFPLKFLNLLYQDNYQQQIIDCAALGLHLINEHEQIDEIIKNSSPVRHKVKEAIKSTKMGEVKSRLDMNDMLTDSKVSVNATVNAAVNGGKLTHSEAERIKDYTTSEVYKSFGIAWEDVALDEYERRFGCEVGSRNERFRSWRFWEEEEEEEGGRSERRRWDEVGDMGKRRADTETVTGTGTGTETTTTAANTTTSTSTTTTTNTLQPLPPQQQPLFYLIGIADGIKDEIFHNPLKKDPTDPFDDGIDFKPIIIECKHRMNKYSYRFYEVIQVVIYMIMHGTDEGDLVEVLRGDLDNEKVTKVSEVSEKVPQVTNININVTRMKLRDDSIDHEYNLRNSIVPRLYDLTKAVFKTRMDEHLRYRLLVGVAREDWKGLEDFFEEVGLGEWIGELTLGTQQSSEKARCVLILLRSVVVVVVVVPEALKALILIRRSTENSQRRKSEAEKLHQEGTIIDTGKKKKKKRHK
;
A
#
# COMPACT_ATOMS: atom_id res chain seq x y z
N MET A 1 16.43 85.15 1.98
CA MET A 1 16.18 84.91 0.54
C MET A 1 15.00 83.94 0.47
N SER A 2 13.78 84.50 0.44
CA SER A 2 12.84 84.45 -0.70
C SER A 2 12.22 83.06 -0.83
N GLY A 3 11.02 82.80 -0.30
CA GLY A 3 9.72 83.28 -0.84
C GLY A 3 9.25 82.24 -1.89
N LEU A 4 8.02 81.77 -2.00
CA LEU A 4 6.70 82.29 -1.70
C LEU A 4 5.67 81.14 -1.73
N THR A 5 4.57 81.39 -1.04
CA THR A 5 3.27 80.71 -1.02
C THR A 5 2.57 80.62 -2.38
N SER A 6 1.74 79.60 -2.59
CA SER A 6 0.57 79.70 -3.49
C SER A 6 -0.47 78.62 -3.17
N ASP A 7 -1.51 79.01 -2.43
CA ASP A 7 -2.82 78.36 -2.40
C ASP A 7 -3.55 78.55 -3.74
N GLN A 8 -4.12 77.47 -4.28
CA GLN A 8 -5.24 77.53 -5.24
C GLN A 8 -6.22 76.38 -4.94
N PRO A 9 -7.54 76.62 -5.08
CA PRO A 9 -8.59 75.72 -4.62
C PRO A 9 -8.91 74.66 -5.67
N ILE A 10 -9.17 73.42 -5.25
CA ILE A 10 -9.72 72.39 -6.14
C ILE A 10 -11.22 72.24 -5.88
N ASN A 11 -11.92 72.46 -6.98
CA ASN A 11 -13.35 72.38 -7.26
C ASN A 11 -14.04 71.17 -6.64
N VAL A 12 -15.16 71.45 -5.98
CA VAL A 12 -16.22 70.48 -5.66
C VAL A 12 -17.21 70.56 -6.82
N ASP A 13 -17.28 69.50 -7.63
CA ASP A 13 -18.45 69.01 -8.37
C ASP A 13 -18.01 68.20 -9.60
N ASP A 14 -18.03 66.87 -9.48
CA ASP A 14 -18.41 66.03 -10.63
C ASP A 14 -19.05 64.72 -10.13
N HIS A 15 -20.35 64.82 -9.83
CA HIS A 15 -21.24 63.69 -9.79
C HIS A 15 -21.59 63.32 -11.25
N GLN A 16 -21.09 62.18 -11.72
CA GLN A 16 -21.85 61.11 -12.43
C GLN A 16 -20.92 60.28 -13.32
N ASN A 17 -20.37 59.18 -12.78
CA ASN A 17 -20.11 57.93 -13.52
C ASN A 17 -19.65 56.84 -12.55
N ARG A 18 -20.60 56.24 -11.81
CA ARG A 18 -20.33 54.97 -11.11
C ARG A 18 -20.67 53.81 -12.05
N PRO A 19 -19.72 52.90 -12.35
CA PRO A 19 -20.04 51.67 -13.06
C PRO A 19 -21.00 50.83 -12.19
N ARG A 20 -22.04 50.29 -12.85
CA ARG A 20 -22.98 49.35 -12.22
C ARG A 20 -22.21 48.18 -11.60
N PRO A 21 -22.57 47.72 -10.39
CA PRO A 21 -22.01 46.47 -9.86
C PRO A 21 -22.37 45.34 -10.83
N SER A 22 -21.34 44.71 -11.39
CA SER A 22 -21.46 43.49 -12.16
C SER A 22 -22.17 42.44 -11.31
N SER A 23 -23.25 41.89 -11.86
CA SER A 23 -24.00 40.78 -11.29
C SER A 23 -23.06 39.65 -10.83
N PRO A 24 -23.34 38.98 -9.70
CA PRO A 24 -22.56 37.82 -9.27
C PRO A 24 -22.57 36.76 -10.38
N PRO A 25 -21.45 36.07 -10.61
CA PRO A 25 -21.37 35.05 -11.65
C PRO A 25 -22.38 33.96 -11.33
N THR A 26 -23.39 33.83 -12.19
CA THR A 26 -24.30 32.68 -12.17
C THR A 26 -23.46 31.44 -12.43
N LEU A 27 -23.26 30.62 -11.39
CA LEU A 27 -22.74 29.26 -11.52
C LEU A 27 -23.65 28.50 -12.49
N ARG A 28 -23.27 28.50 -13.77
CA ARG A 28 -23.84 27.58 -14.75
C ARG A 28 -23.43 26.18 -14.33
N SER A 29 -24.42 25.37 -14.01
CA SER A 29 -24.28 23.92 -13.87
C SER A 29 -23.87 23.32 -15.21
N SER A 30 -22.56 23.26 -15.47
CA SER A 30 -21.99 22.48 -16.56
C SER A 30 -21.94 21.01 -16.13
N THR A 31 -23.09 20.33 -16.21
CA THR A 31 -23.27 18.92 -15.84
C THR A 31 -22.83 17.93 -16.93
N SER A 32 -21.94 18.27 -17.88
CA SER A 32 -21.67 17.39 -19.02
C SER A 32 -20.21 17.23 -19.44
N ALA A 33 -19.26 17.32 -18.51
CA ALA A 33 -17.87 16.97 -18.80
C ALA A 33 -17.27 16.12 -17.66
N PHE A 34 -18.00 15.10 -17.20
CA PHE A 34 -17.35 14.01 -16.49
C PHE A 34 -16.68 13.13 -17.54
N SER A 35 -15.35 13.16 -17.49
CA SER A 35 -14.42 12.34 -18.24
C SER A 35 -14.92 10.91 -18.43
N SER A 36 -14.66 10.36 -19.61
CA SER A 36 -14.74 8.92 -19.90
C SER A 36 -14.34 8.08 -18.69
N PRO A 37 -15.05 6.96 -18.41
CA PRO A 37 -14.81 6.12 -17.25
C PRO A 37 -13.31 5.84 -17.18
N THR A 38 -12.68 6.34 -16.11
CA THR A 38 -11.26 6.19 -15.85
C THR A 38 -10.91 4.73 -16.10
N SER A 39 -9.89 4.48 -16.92
CA SER A 39 -9.38 3.13 -17.17
C SER A 39 -9.41 2.34 -15.87
N HIS A 40 -10.01 1.15 -15.88
CA HIS A 40 -10.02 0.26 -14.72
C HIS A 40 -8.57 -0.07 -14.39
N ASN A 41 -7.93 0.78 -13.58
CA ASN A 41 -6.57 0.56 -13.16
C ASN A 41 -6.60 -0.65 -12.23
N ASN A 42 -5.92 -1.70 -12.68
CA ASN A 42 -5.79 -2.94 -11.95
C ASN A 42 -5.29 -2.66 -10.53
N LEU A 43 -5.87 -3.36 -9.56
CA LEU A 43 -5.52 -3.13 -8.17
C LEU A 43 -4.17 -3.78 -7.84
N ARG A 44 -3.28 -3.05 -7.17
CA ARG A 44 -1.99 -3.56 -6.69
C ARG A 44 -2.00 -3.65 -5.18
N ILE A 45 -1.92 -4.85 -4.65
CA ILE A 45 -1.96 -5.15 -3.22
C ILE A 45 -0.57 -5.60 -2.79
N SER A 46 0.03 -4.90 -1.82
CA SER A 46 1.29 -5.33 -1.22
C SER A 46 1.11 -6.68 -0.52
N VAL A 47 2.03 -7.64 -0.73
CA VAL A 47 2.03 -8.93 -0.04
C VAL A 47 1.99 -8.74 1.49
N SER A 48 2.75 -7.76 2.01
CA SER A 48 2.75 -7.40 3.43
C SER A 48 1.42 -6.87 3.97
N SER A 49 0.48 -6.47 3.10
CA SER A 49 -0.84 -5.99 3.48
C SER A 49 -1.94 -7.04 3.35
N VAL A 50 -1.68 -8.17 2.69
CA VAL A 50 -2.69 -9.21 2.41
C VAL A 50 -3.37 -9.68 3.68
N ALA A 51 -2.61 -10.05 4.71
CA ALA A 51 -3.18 -10.53 5.97
C ALA A 51 -4.11 -9.48 6.63
N SER A 52 -3.71 -8.20 6.63
CA SER A 52 -4.54 -7.13 7.19
C SER A 52 -5.79 -6.83 6.37
N LEU A 53 -5.70 -6.98 5.04
CA LEU A 53 -6.80 -6.76 4.11
C LEU A 53 -7.78 -7.93 4.04
N THR A 54 -7.45 -9.09 4.63
CA THR A 54 -8.27 -10.31 4.64
C THR A 54 -8.69 -10.75 6.04
N GLY A 55 -8.36 -9.94 7.05
CA GLY A 55 -8.74 -10.15 8.45
C GLY A 55 -7.86 -11.09 9.27
N TYR A 56 -6.74 -11.52 8.72
CA TYR A 56 -5.79 -12.42 9.39
C TYR A 56 -4.67 -11.70 10.15
N HIS A 57 -4.73 -10.37 10.31
CA HIS A 57 -3.71 -9.60 11.02
C HIS A 57 -4.21 -9.01 12.35
N GLU A 58 -3.89 -9.69 13.46
CA GLU A 58 -4.30 -9.38 14.84
C GLU A 58 -4.16 -7.89 15.25
N PHE A 59 -3.11 -7.20 14.79
CA PHE A 59 -2.80 -5.83 15.21
C PHE A 59 -3.13 -4.73 14.19
N GLN A 60 -3.50 -5.08 12.95
CA GLN A 60 -3.69 -4.10 11.86
C GLN A 60 -5.08 -4.20 11.23
N SER A 61 -5.93 -5.13 11.66
CA SER A 61 -7.32 -5.21 11.19
C SER A 61 -8.11 -3.93 11.44
N ASN A 62 -7.79 -3.18 12.50
CA ASN A 62 -8.38 -1.86 12.76
C ASN A 62 -8.00 -0.79 11.72
N GLN A 63 -6.94 -1.00 10.94
CA GLN A 63 -6.53 -0.13 9.85
C GLN A 63 -7.25 -0.45 8.53
N PHE A 64 -8.09 -1.48 8.51
CA PHE A 64 -8.75 -1.94 7.29
C PHE A 64 -9.43 -0.81 6.50
N PRO A 65 -10.19 0.13 7.10
CA PRO A 65 -10.83 1.20 6.33
C PRO A 65 -9.84 2.14 5.65
N LEU A 66 -8.71 2.45 6.30
CA LEU A 66 -7.66 3.27 5.70
C LEU A 66 -6.95 2.53 4.56
N LYS A 67 -6.68 1.23 4.74
CA LYS A 67 -6.08 0.40 3.68
C LYS A 67 -7.04 0.27 2.49
N PHE A 68 -8.34 0.09 2.74
CA PHE A 68 -9.37 0.09 1.70
C PHE A 68 -9.42 1.44 0.97
N LEU A 69 -9.35 2.56 1.70
CA LEU A 69 -9.31 3.91 1.11
C LEU A 69 -8.08 4.10 0.20
N ASN A 70 -6.91 3.60 0.62
CA ASN A 70 -5.69 3.64 -0.18
C ASN A 70 -5.83 2.83 -1.48
N LEU A 71 -6.51 1.68 -1.41
CA LEU A 71 -6.84 0.87 -2.58
C LEU A 71 -7.86 1.58 -3.48
N LEU A 72 -8.87 2.22 -2.91
CA LEU A 72 -9.90 2.97 -3.63
C LEU A 72 -9.30 4.02 -4.56
N TYR A 73 -8.36 4.82 -4.03
CA TYR A 73 -7.73 5.94 -4.73
C TYR A 73 -6.35 5.63 -5.32
N GLN A 74 -5.95 4.36 -5.36
CA GLN A 74 -4.68 3.95 -5.98
C GLN A 74 -4.60 4.44 -7.42
N ASP A 75 -3.51 5.17 -7.74
CA ASP A 75 -3.27 5.86 -9.02
C ASP A 75 -4.33 6.90 -9.42
N ASN A 76 -5.23 7.27 -8.52
CA ASN A 76 -6.28 8.24 -8.78
C ASN A 76 -6.38 9.30 -7.67
N TYR A 77 -5.23 9.87 -7.33
CA TYR A 77 -5.09 10.91 -6.31
C TYR A 77 -5.92 12.17 -6.64
N GLN A 78 -6.09 12.48 -7.93
CA GLN A 78 -6.94 13.60 -8.37
C GLN A 78 -8.40 13.40 -7.98
N GLN A 79 -8.94 12.19 -8.17
CA GLN A 79 -10.30 11.89 -7.72
C GLN A 79 -10.43 11.99 -6.20
N GLN A 80 -9.41 11.58 -5.45
CA GLN A 80 -9.40 11.74 -3.99
C GLN A 80 -9.50 13.21 -3.58
N ILE A 81 -8.74 14.10 -4.21
CA ILE A 81 -8.81 15.55 -3.96
C ILE A 81 -10.21 16.08 -4.27
N ILE A 82 -10.79 15.71 -5.41
CA ILE A 82 -12.13 16.14 -5.83
C ILE A 82 -13.17 15.68 -4.81
N ASP A 83 -13.15 14.40 -4.44
CA ASP A 83 -14.12 13.84 -3.51
C ASP A 83 -13.96 14.44 -2.11
N CYS A 84 -12.73 14.64 -1.64
CA CYS A 84 -12.46 15.36 -0.40
C CYS A 84 -13.02 16.80 -0.46
N ALA A 85 -12.71 17.56 -1.50
CA ALA A 85 -13.17 18.94 -1.65
C ALA A 85 -14.71 19.04 -1.72
N ALA A 86 -15.38 18.09 -2.37
CA ALA A 86 -16.83 18.02 -2.42
C ALA A 86 -17.47 17.86 -1.02
N LEU A 87 -16.74 17.22 -0.10
CA LEU A 87 -17.13 17.05 1.30
C LEU A 87 -16.62 18.17 2.22
N GLY A 88 -15.92 19.16 1.66
CA GLY A 88 -15.19 20.18 2.43
C GLY A 88 -14.08 19.61 3.29
N LEU A 89 -13.50 18.49 2.86
CA LEU A 89 -12.33 17.86 3.47
C LEU A 89 -11.08 18.34 2.73
N HIS A 90 -10.00 18.51 3.47
CA HIS A 90 -8.70 18.79 2.90
C HIS A 90 -7.82 17.54 3.05
N LEU A 91 -7.33 17.04 1.91
CA LEU A 91 -6.36 15.96 1.90
C LEU A 91 -5.01 16.53 2.32
N ILE A 92 -4.42 15.95 3.36
CA ILE A 92 -3.10 16.37 3.83
C ILE A 92 -2.17 15.16 3.78
N ASN A 93 -1.06 15.34 3.07
CA ASN A 93 0.05 14.39 3.09
C ASN A 93 0.74 14.51 4.46
N GLU A 94 0.83 13.42 5.22
CA GLU A 94 1.44 13.43 6.56
C GLU A 94 2.87 13.98 6.51
N HIS A 95 3.66 13.59 5.51
CA HIS A 95 5.03 14.09 5.35
C HIS A 95 5.07 15.59 5.10
N GLU A 96 4.19 16.11 4.24
CA GLU A 96 4.13 17.55 3.96
C GLU A 96 3.62 18.32 5.18
N GLN A 97 2.65 17.78 5.91
CA GLN A 97 2.16 18.37 7.15
C GLN A 97 3.25 18.44 8.20
N ILE A 98 3.96 17.33 8.41
CA ILE A 98 5.06 17.27 9.35
C ILE A 98 6.17 18.23 8.88
N ASP A 99 6.50 18.27 7.59
CA ASP A 99 7.48 19.21 7.04
C ASP A 99 7.06 20.66 7.22
N GLU A 100 5.77 21.00 7.11
CA GLU A 100 5.24 22.33 7.34
C GLU A 100 5.31 22.72 8.83
N ILE A 101 4.84 21.85 9.73
CA ILE A 101 4.95 22.02 11.18
C ILE A 101 6.43 22.22 11.56
N ILE A 102 7.31 21.40 11.00
CA ILE A 102 8.74 21.45 11.23
C ILE A 102 9.36 22.73 10.64
N LYS A 103 8.95 23.17 9.44
CA LYS A 103 9.46 24.38 8.78
C LYS A 103 9.16 25.64 9.59
N ASN A 104 8.00 25.67 10.25
CA ASN A 104 7.62 26.76 11.12
C ASN A 104 8.39 26.77 12.46
N SER A 105 9.11 25.68 12.78
CA SER A 105 9.91 25.50 13.99
C SER A 105 11.38 25.19 13.68
N SER A 106 12.16 26.21 13.27
CA SER A 106 13.56 26.06 12.81
C SER A 106 14.46 25.17 13.69
N PRO A 107 14.46 25.26 15.04
CA PRO A 107 15.29 24.39 15.88
C PRO A 107 14.83 22.92 15.85
N VAL A 108 13.52 22.68 15.83
CA VAL A 108 12.93 21.33 15.77
C VAL A 108 13.31 20.65 14.46
N ARG A 109 13.30 21.40 13.34
CA ARG A 109 13.69 20.90 12.02
C ARG A 109 15.08 20.30 11.97
N HIS A 110 16.06 21.03 12.49
CA HIS A 110 17.43 20.54 12.48
C HIS A 110 17.52 19.23 13.27
N LYS A 111 16.91 19.18 14.46
CA LYS A 111 16.99 18.01 15.34
C LYS A 111 16.26 16.78 14.81
N VAL A 112 15.07 16.94 14.24
CA VAL A 112 14.36 15.83 13.59
C VAL A 112 15.16 15.30 12.40
N LYS A 113 15.69 16.19 11.54
CA LYS A 113 16.51 15.77 10.40
C LYS A 113 17.82 15.10 10.84
N GLU A 114 18.46 15.61 11.88
CA GLU A 114 19.68 15.06 12.46
C GLU A 114 19.43 13.64 13.00
N ALA A 115 18.34 13.42 13.76
CA ALA A 115 17.94 12.11 14.28
C ALA A 115 17.59 11.10 13.17
N ILE A 116 16.88 11.54 12.12
CA ILE A 116 16.59 10.67 10.97
C ILE A 116 17.86 10.37 10.17
N LYS A 117 18.77 11.34 10.04
CA LYS A 117 20.02 11.16 9.28
C LYS A 117 20.99 10.23 10.01
N SER A 118 21.14 10.36 11.34
CA SER A 118 22.04 9.50 12.13
C SER A 118 21.63 8.02 12.05
N THR A 119 20.33 7.75 11.91
CA THR A 119 19.82 6.37 11.79
C THR A 119 20.00 5.77 10.39
N LYS A 120 20.01 6.60 9.34
CA LYS A 120 20.23 6.16 7.95
C LYS A 120 21.68 5.89 7.60
N MET A 121 22.65 6.50 8.29
CA MET A 121 24.07 6.42 7.90
C MET A 121 24.81 5.17 8.41
N GLY A 122 24.11 4.15 8.92
CA GLY A 122 24.74 2.86 9.27
C GLY A 122 25.79 2.94 10.39
N GLU A 123 25.87 4.08 11.11
CA GLU A 123 26.82 4.26 12.21
C GLU A 123 26.42 3.48 13.48
N VAL A 124 25.23 2.87 13.48
CA VAL A 124 24.71 2.14 14.62
C VAL A 124 25.26 0.71 14.62
N LYS A 125 26.28 0.50 15.44
CA LYS A 125 27.03 -0.77 15.49
C LYS A 125 26.41 -1.80 16.43
N SER A 126 25.41 -1.46 17.23
CA SER A 126 24.89 -2.37 18.26
C SER A 126 23.44 -2.07 18.68
N ARG A 127 22.76 -3.02 19.37
CA ARG A 127 21.42 -2.83 19.96
C ARG A 127 21.45 -1.78 21.08
N LEU A 128 22.52 -1.74 21.89
CA LEU A 128 22.69 -0.71 22.91
C LEU A 128 22.90 0.64 22.25
N ASP A 129 23.78 0.73 21.26
CA ASP A 129 24.01 1.96 20.49
C ASP A 129 22.71 2.44 19.84
N MET A 130 21.83 1.53 19.43
CA MET A 130 20.50 1.87 18.93
C MET A 130 19.58 2.35 20.03
N ASN A 131 19.44 1.61 21.15
CA ASN A 131 18.54 2.03 22.22
C ASN A 131 19.01 3.35 22.81
N ASP A 132 20.32 3.55 22.94
CA ASP A 132 20.96 4.79 23.35
C ASP A 132 20.75 5.86 22.29
N MET A 133 21.04 5.63 21.00
CA MET A 133 20.77 6.61 19.95
C MET A 133 19.28 6.93 19.81
N LEU A 134 18.38 5.96 19.96
CA LEU A 134 16.93 6.12 19.92
C LEU A 134 16.48 6.89 21.16
N THR A 135 17.05 6.58 22.33
CA THR A 135 16.77 7.28 23.59
C THR A 135 17.29 8.70 23.51
N ASP A 136 18.52 8.92 23.05
CA ASP A 136 19.16 10.22 22.82
C ASP A 136 18.41 11.01 21.77
N SER A 137 18.03 10.38 20.66
CA SER A 137 17.20 11.00 19.62
C SER A 137 15.84 11.39 20.18
N LYS A 138 15.18 10.50 20.93
CA LYS A 138 13.90 10.78 21.58
C LYS A 138 14.05 11.88 22.62
N VAL A 139 15.06 11.85 23.47
CA VAL A 139 15.32 12.85 24.51
C VAL A 139 15.62 14.20 23.87
N SER A 140 16.49 14.24 22.87
CA SER A 140 16.87 15.43 22.12
C SER A 140 15.68 16.04 21.36
N VAL A 141 14.92 15.21 20.62
CA VAL A 141 13.72 15.62 19.90
C VAL A 141 12.65 16.06 20.90
N ASN A 142 12.39 15.30 21.96
CA ASN A 142 11.40 15.64 22.99
C ASN A 142 11.75 16.95 23.70
N ALA A 143 13.02 17.16 24.08
CA ALA A 143 13.45 18.40 24.71
C ALA A 143 13.22 19.60 23.78
N THR A 144 13.58 19.46 22.50
CA THR A 144 13.43 20.51 21.49
C THR A 144 11.95 20.79 21.18
N VAL A 145 11.14 19.75 21.04
CA VAL A 145 9.70 19.82 20.81
C VAL A 145 8.99 20.44 22.01
N ASN A 146 9.29 20.00 23.24
CA ASN A 146 8.69 20.54 24.46
C ASN A 146 9.09 22.01 24.67
N ALA A 147 10.33 22.40 24.35
CA ALA A 147 10.74 23.80 24.37
C ALA A 147 9.95 24.64 23.36
N ALA A 148 9.66 24.10 22.17
CA ALA A 148 8.82 24.76 21.17
C ALA A 148 7.35 24.86 21.62
N VAL A 149 6.81 23.85 22.31
CA VAL A 149 5.47 23.91 22.93
C VAL A 149 5.41 24.97 24.03
N ASN A 150 6.37 24.98 24.96
CA ASN A 150 6.44 25.96 26.04
C ASN A 150 6.62 27.39 25.52
N GLY A 151 7.30 27.54 24.37
CA GLY A 151 7.46 28.82 23.67
C GLY A 151 6.26 29.22 22.79
N GLY A 152 5.17 28.44 22.78
CA GLY A 152 3.97 28.70 21.98
C GLY A 152 4.17 28.55 20.46
N LYS A 153 5.27 27.93 20.02
CA LYS A 153 5.59 27.70 18.60
C LYS A 153 4.95 26.45 18.03
N LEU A 154 4.63 25.49 18.89
CA LEU A 154 3.93 24.26 18.56
C LEU A 154 2.76 24.06 19.53
N THR A 155 1.68 23.49 19.02
CA THR A 155 0.63 22.92 19.86
C THR A 155 1.06 21.56 20.41
N HIS A 156 0.43 21.10 21.50
CA HIS A 156 0.68 19.76 22.05
C HIS A 156 0.38 18.65 21.04
N SER A 157 -0.65 18.81 20.18
CA SER A 157 -0.96 17.79 19.17
C SER A 157 0.06 17.73 18.05
N GLU A 158 0.63 18.86 17.63
CA GLU A 158 1.72 18.89 16.64
C GLU A 158 3.00 18.30 17.21
N ALA A 159 3.27 18.55 18.50
CA ALA A 159 4.39 17.96 19.21
C ALA A 159 4.35 16.43 19.23
N GLU A 160 3.22 15.82 19.62
CA GLU A 160 3.07 14.36 19.61
C GLU A 160 3.24 13.79 18.19
N ARG A 161 2.66 14.43 17.18
CA ARG A 161 2.82 14.02 15.78
C ARG A 161 4.28 14.00 15.33
N ILE A 162 5.07 15.02 15.66
CA ILE A 162 6.50 15.06 15.32
C ILE A 162 7.24 13.92 16.02
N LYS A 163 6.92 13.62 17.29
CA LYS A 163 7.55 12.55 18.05
C LYS A 163 7.25 11.18 17.44
N ASP A 164 5.98 10.94 17.11
CA ASP A 164 5.52 9.68 16.50
C ASP A 164 6.16 9.48 15.13
N TYR A 165 6.10 10.52 14.28
CA TYR A 165 6.73 10.52 12.96
C TYR A 165 8.21 10.21 13.05
N THR A 166 8.95 10.92 13.91
CA THR A 166 10.39 10.72 14.08
C THR A 166 10.68 9.29 14.54
N THR A 167 9.92 8.81 15.53
CA THR A 167 10.09 7.45 16.06
C THR A 167 9.84 6.40 14.97
N SER A 168 8.78 6.55 14.18
CA SER A 168 8.44 5.67 13.06
C SER A 168 9.54 5.63 12.00
N GLU A 169 10.03 6.78 11.56
CA GLU A 169 11.10 6.88 10.55
C GLU A 169 12.41 6.30 11.04
N VAL A 170 12.76 6.50 12.31
CA VAL A 170 13.93 5.88 12.91
C VAL A 170 13.79 4.35 12.94
N TYR A 171 12.66 3.82 13.39
CA TYR A 171 12.44 2.36 13.40
C TYR A 171 12.47 1.76 12.00
N LYS A 172 11.87 2.43 11.02
CA LYS A 172 11.87 1.99 9.62
C LYS A 172 13.28 1.97 9.03
N SER A 173 14.02 3.07 9.18
CA SER A 173 15.40 3.17 8.68
C SER A 173 16.30 2.13 9.33
N PHE A 174 16.09 1.88 10.62
CA PHE A 174 16.81 0.85 11.33
C PHE A 174 16.45 -0.57 10.89
N GLY A 175 15.16 -0.85 10.68
CA GLY A 175 14.71 -2.16 10.17
C GLY A 175 15.45 -2.53 8.89
N ILE A 176 15.49 -1.60 7.94
CA ILE A 176 16.18 -1.77 6.65
C ILE A 176 17.68 -2.02 6.86
N ALA A 177 18.35 -1.21 7.69
CA ALA A 177 19.79 -1.33 7.89
C ALA A 177 20.23 -2.66 8.56
N TRP A 178 19.32 -3.32 9.29
CA TRP A 178 19.60 -4.55 10.04
C TRP A 178 19.11 -5.81 9.36
N GLU A 179 18.36 -5.67 8.28
CA GLU A 179 17.94 -6.78 7.45
C GLU A 179 19.16 -7.48 6.86
N ASP A 180 20.12 -6.71 6.32
CA ASP A 180 21.39 -7.27 5.81
C ASP A 180 22.19 -8.00 6.90
N VAL A 181 22.27 -7.43 8.10
CA VAL A 181 22.97 -8.06 9.24
C VAL A 181 22.28 -9.38 9.63
N ALA A 182 20.95 -9.43 9.57
CA ALA A 182 20.20 -10.64 9.84
C ALA A 182 20.45 -11.73 8.78
N LEU A 183 20.54 -11.33 7.52
CA LEU A 183 20.89 -12.23 6.42
C LEU A 183 22.34 -12.72 6.57
N ASP A 184 23.30 -11.87 6.93
CA ASP A 184 24.69 -12.26 7.20
C ASP A 184 24.78 -13.31 8.33
N GLU A 185 24.05 -13.09 9.43
CA GLU A 185 23.99 -14.06 10.53
C GLU A 185 23.31 -15.36 10.11
N TYR A 186 22.29 -15.28 9.27
CA TYR A 186 21.66 -16.44 8.66
C TYR A 186 22.66 -17.23 7.80
N GLU A 187 23.38 -16.57 6.89
CA GLU A 187 24.41 -17.20 6.06
C GLU A 187 25.48 -17.89 6.91
N ARG A 188 25.98 -17.17 7.92
CA ARG A 188 26.98 -17.68 8.87
C ARG A 188 26.49 -18.92 9.62
N ARG A 189 25.23 -18.96 10.04
CA ARG A 189 24.67 -20.07 10.81
C ARG A 189 24.37 -21.30 9.97
N PHE A 190 23.92 -21.12 8.73
CA PHE A 190 23.52 -22.21 7.85
C PHE A 190 24.59 -22.61 6.83
N GLY A 191 25.70 -21.86 6.74
CA GLY A 191 26.82 -22.15 5.83
C GLY A 191 26.43 -22.03 4.36
N CYS A 192 25.49 -21.14 4.04
CA CYS A 192 24.96 -20.95 2.69
C CYS A 192 24.87 -19.45 2.37
N GLU A 193 25.11 -19.06 1.12
CA GLU A 193 24.98 -17.68 0.65
C GLU A 193 23.52 -17.35 0.30
N VAL A 194 23.08 -16.14 0.65
CA VAL A 194 21.79 -15.58 0.19
C VAL A 194 22.03 -14.89 -1.15
N GLY A 195 21.84 -15.65 -2.23
CA GLY A 195 22.17 -15.22 -3.61
C GLY A 195 21.36 -14.04 -4.16
N SER A 196 20.25 -13.65 -3.52
CA SER A 196 19.53 -12.41 -3.86
C SER A 196 18.98 -11.75 -2.60
N ARG A 197 19.34 -10.49 -2.35
CA ARG A 197 18.84 -9.67 -1.24
C ARG A 197 18.02 -8.51 -1.78
N ASN A 198 16.73 -8.44 -1.48
CA ASN A 198 15.84 -7.37 -1.95
C ASN A 198 15.79 -7.12 -3.49
N GLU A 199 16.30 -8.03 -4.32
CA GLU A 199 16.66 -7.66 -5.70
C GLU A 199 15.49 -7.67 -6.69
N ARG A 200 14.44 -8.46 -6.45
CA ARG A 200 13.41 -8.69 -7.47
C ARG A 200 12.01 -8.39 -6.98
N PHE A 201 11.45 -7.31 -7.53
CA PHE A 201 10.03 -7.05 -7.46
C PHE A 201 9.26 -8.11 -8.23
N ARG A 202 8.45 -8.90 -7.52
CA ARG A 202 7.57 -9.90 -8.10
C ARG A 202 6.14 -9.42 -8.14
N SER A 203 5.39 -9.96 -9.10
CA SER A 203 3.96 -9.76 -9.19
C SER A 203 3.24 -11.06 -9.49
N TRP A 204 2.19 -11.35 -8.74
CA TRP A 204 1.28 -12.46 -8.97
C TRP A 204 -0.05 -11.92 -9.45
N ARG A 205 -0.53 -12.41 -10.59
CA ARG A 205 -1.65 -11.86 -11.34
C ARG A 205 -2.92 -12.66 -11.06
N PHE A 206 -4.01 -11.95 -10.84
CA PHE A 206 -5.32 -12.52 -10.56
C PHE A 206 -6.30 -12.03 -11.62
N TRP A 207 -6.93 -12.96 -12.32
CA TRP A 207 -7.84 -12.68 -13.45
C TRP A 207 -9.28 -12.67 -12.96
N GLU A 208 -10.18 -11.99 -13.67
CA GLU A 208 -11.60 -12.16 -13.39
C GLU A 208 -11.98 -13.63 -13.61
N GLU A 209 -12.64 -14.25 -12.63
CA GLU A 209 -13.19 -15.59 -12.80
C GLU A 209 -14.27 -15.47 -13.87
N GLU A 210 -14.03 -16.06 -15.04
CA GLU A 210 -15.08 -16.22 -16.04
C GLU A 210 -16.18 -17.04 -15.35
N GLU A 211 -17.36 -16.45 -15.17
CA GLU A 211 -18.53 -17.17 -14.66
C GLU A 211 -18.67 -18.43 -15.52
N GLU A 212 -18.35 -19.59 -14.94
CA GLU A 212 -18.42 -20.86 -15.65
C GLU A 212 -19.86 -21.00 -16.14
N GLU A 213 -20.09 -20.84 -17.45
CA GLU A 213 -21.37 -21.22 -18.05
C GLU A 213 -21.64 -22.67 -17.62
N GLU A 214 -22.72 -22.87 -16.86
CA GLU A 214 -23.09 -24.12 -16.18
C GLU A 214 -22.97 -25.33 -17.14
N GLY A 215 -21.79 -25.96 -17.22
CA GLY A 215 -21.59 -27.04 -18.19
C GLY A 215 -20.18 -27.55 -18.42
N GLY A 216 -19.13 -26.81 -18.07
CA GLY A 216 -17.74 -27.24 -18.31
C GLY A 216 -16.88 -27.17 -17.06
N ARG A 217 -16.32 -28.31 -16.61
CA ARG A 217 -15.20 -28.32 -15.65
C ARG A 217 -14.01 -27.59 -16.27
N SER A 218 -13.92 -26.28 -16.08
CA SER A 218 -12.75 -25.49 -16.44
C SER A 218 -11.83 -25.43 -15.22
N GLU A 219 -11.13 -26.55 -14.99
CA GLU A 219 -10.16 -26.69 -13.91
C GLU A 219 -9.19 -25.51 -13.88
N ARG A 220 -9.27 -24.68 -12.82
CA ARG A 220 -8.18 -24.25 -11.91
C ARG A 220 -6.80 -23.81 -12.47
N ARG A 221 -6.60 -23.71 -13.79
CA ARG A 221 -5.28 -23.60 -14.44
C ARG A 221 -4.77 -22.18 -14.63
N ARG A 222 -5.52 -21.15 -14.22
CA ARG A 222 -5.19 -19.76 -14.56
C ARG A 222 -4.36 -19.01 -13.51
N TRP A 223 -4.03 -19.65 -12.38
CA TRP A 223 -3.35 -19.01 -11.25
C TRP A 223 -1.83 -18.99 -11.36
N ASP A 224 -1.24 -19.77 -12.27
CA ASP A 224 0.20 -20.04 -12.25
C ASP A 224 1.04 -19.00 -13.04
N GLU A 225 0.39 -17.97 -13.60
CA GLU A 225 1.10 -16.88 -14.26
C GLU A 225 1.72 -15.91 -13.25
N VAL A 226 2.88 -16.28 -12.73
CA VAL A 226 3.73 -15.34 -12.01
C VAL A 226 4.57 -14.54 -13.00
N GLY A 227 4.45 -13.22 -12.96
CA GLY A 227 5.18 -12.32 -13.84
C GLY A 227 6.44 -11.77 -13.18
N ASP A 228 7.57 -11.84 -13.89
CA ASP A 228 8.75 -11.04 -13.58
C ASP A 228 8.58 -9.61 -14.12
N MET A 229 8.54 -8.61 -13.25
CA MET A 229 8.52 -7.20 -13.67
C MET A 229 9.93 -6.59 -13.79
N GLY A 230 10.96 -7.33 -13.39
CA GLY A 230 12.35 -6.86 -13.31
C GLY A 230 13.16 -7.10 -14.58
N LYS A 231 12.75 -6.54 -15.74
CA LYS A 231 13.65 -6.35 -16.91
C LYS A 231 13.08 -5.40 -17.98
N ARG A 232 12.64 -4.20 -17.60
CA ARG A 232 12.68 -3.08 -18.55
C ARG A 232 14.05 -2.44 -18.46
N ARG A 233 15.03 -3.01 -19.19
CA ARG A 233 16.29 -2.30 -19.47
C ARG A 233 15.93 -0.99 -20.13
N ALA A 234 16.36 0.11 -19.54
CA ALA A 234 16.48 1.37 -20.25
C ALA A 234 17.57 1.17 -21.30
N ASP A 235 17.17 0.79 -22.52
CA ASP A 235 18.02 0.94 -23.70
C ASP A 235 18.17 2.44 -23.94
N THR A 236 19.06 3.04 -23.17
CA THR A 236 19.58 4.38 -23.45
C THR A 236 20.65 4.16 -24.51
N GLU A 237 20.26 4.30 -25.77
CA GLU A 237 21.17 4.37 -26.90
C GLU A 237 22.30 5.35 -26.56
N THR A 238 23.47 4.80 -26.27
CA THR A 238 24.69 5.59 -26.11
C THR A 238 25.17 5.91 -27.52
N VAL A 239 24.67 7.02 -28.07
CA VAL A 239 25.21 7.63 -29.29
C VAL A 239 26.63 8.09 -28.98
N THR A 240 27.60 7.22 -29.25
CA THR A 240 29.02 7.58 -29.30
C THR A 240 29.34 8.05 -30.70
N GLY A 241 29.11 9.34 -30.95
CA GLY A 241 29.64 10.03 -32.11
C GLY A 241 31.07 10.48 -31.84
N THR A 242 32.06 9.82 -32.41
CA THR A 242 33.35 10.44 -32.77
C THR A 242 33.84 9.81 -34.06
N GLY A 243 33.97 10.65 -35.09
CA GLY A 243 34.44 10.27 -36.41
C GLY A 243 35.94 10.42 -36.59
N THR A 244 36.33 10.10 -37.83
CA THR A 244 37.61 10.32 -38.54
C THR A 244 38.72 9.30 -38.33
N GLY A 245 39.03 8.57 -39.42
CA GLY A 245 40.21 7.70 -39.54
C GLY A 245 40.11 6.73 -40.72
N THR A 246 40.79 7.08 -41.81
CA THR A 246 40.75 6.53 -43.18
C THR A 246 41.56 5.23 -43.37
N GLU A 247 41.12 4.39 -44.34
CA GLU A 247 41.89 3.40 -45.17
C GLU A 247 42.66 2.26 -44.45
N THR A 248 42.59 0.97 -44.81
CA THR A 248 42.76 0.36 -46.14
C THR A 248 42.39 -1.14 -46.12
N THR A 249 41.93 -1.64 -47.27
CA THR A 249 41.74 -3.02 -47.77
C THR A 249 42.52 -4.19 -47.15
N THR A 250 41.83 -5.33 -46.93
CA THR A 250 42.19 -6.64 -47.54
C THR A 250 41.05 -7.67 -47.41
N THR A 251 41.13 -8.67 -48.30
CA THR A 251 40.05 -9.45 -48.91
C THR A 251 39.98 -10.89 -48.38
N ALA A 252 38.80 -11.54 -48.58
CA ALA A 252 38.54 -12.99 -48.64
C ALA A 252 38.43 -13.75 -47.29
N ALA A 253 37.55 -14.73 -47.08
CA ALA A 253 36.81 -15.60 -47.99
C ALA A 253 35.50 -16.13 -47.36
N ASN A 254 34.63 -16.57 -48.27
CA ASN A 254 33.30 -17.18 -48.12
C ASN A 254 33.17 -18.32 -47.11
N THR A 255 31.99 -18.44 -46.49
CA THR A 255 31.22 -19.70 -46.43
C THR A 255 29.74 -19.35 -46.24
N THR A 256 28.96 -19.45 -47.33
CA THR A 256 27.52 -19.21 -47.33
C THR A 256 26.81 -20.56 -47.24
N THR A 257 26.22 -20.85 -46.08
CA THR A 257 25.34 -22.01 -45.90
C THR A 257 23.91 -21.56 -46.19
N SER A 258 23.37 -22.06 -47.31
CA SER A 258 22.01 -21.79 -47.75
C SER A 258 21.01 -22.59 -46.92
N THR A 259 20.38 -21.94 -45.95
CA THR A 259 19.20 -22.48 -45.25
C THR A 259 17.95 -21.97 -45.95
N SER A 260 17.20 -22.89 -46.54
CA SER A 260 15.92 -22.64 -47.19
C SER A 260 14.87 -22.17 -46.17
N THR A 261 14.62 -20.86 -46.12
CA THR A 261 13.49 -20.26 -45.41
C THR A 261 12.22 -20.35 -46.26
N THR A 262 11.38 -21.33 -45.95
CA THR A 262 9.99 -21.40 -46.40
C THR A 262 9.25 -20.16 -45.87
N THR A 263 8.91 -19.23 -46.75
CA THR A 263 8.17 -18.01 -46.40
C THR A 263 6.68 -18.37 -46.30
N THR A 264 6.27 -18.85 -45.14
CA THR A 264 4.86 -19.01 -44.79
C THR A 264 4.34 -17.64 -44.36
N THR A 265 3.59 -16.97 -45.23
CA THR A 265 2.83 -15.76 -44.91
C THR A 265 1.72 -16.11 -43.91
N ASN A 266 2.08 -16.16 -42.63
CA ASN A 266 1.13 -16.18 -41.52
C ASN A 266 0.51 -14.78 -41.40
N THR A 267 -0.71 -14.63 -41.91
CA THR A 267 -1.60 -13.53 -41.58
C THR A 267 -1.86 -13.59 -40.07
N LEU A 268 -1.07 -12.84 -39.29
CA LEU A 268 -1.26 -12.68 -37.85
C LEU A 268 -2.66 -12.12 -37.61
N GLN A 269 -3.58 -12.97 -37.17
CA GLN A 269 -4.81 -12.49 -36.55
C GLN A 269 -4.41 -11.58 -35.39
N PRO A 270 -5.04 -10.40 -35.23
CA PRO A 270 -4.82 -9.59 -34.04
C PRO A 270 -5.09 -10.47 -32.82
N LEU A 271 -4.09 -10.58 -31.95
CA LEU A 271 -4.22 -11.28 -30.67
C LEU A 271 -5.53 -10.78 -30.01
N PRO A 272 -6.35 -11.69 -29.47
CA PRO A 272 -7.55 -11.28 -28.74
C PRO A 272 -7.14 -10.23 -27.71
N PRO A 273 -7.98 -9.19 -27.48
CA PRO A 273 -7.65 -8.13 -26.54
C PRO A 273 -7.20 -8.80 -25.24
N GLN A 274 -5.91 -8.64 -24.91
CA GLN A 274 -5.31 -9.29 -23.76
C GLN A 274 -6.16 -8.86 -22.57
N GLN A 275 -6.87 -9.83 -21.97
CA GLN A 275 -7.59 -9.59 -20.73
C GLN A 275 -6.57 -8.98 -19.75
N GLN A 276 -6.99 -7.98 -18.98
CA GLN A 276 -6.14 -7.38 -17.96
C GLN A 276 -6.40 -8.11 -16.63
N PRO A 277 -5.38 -8.35 -15.78
CA PRO A 277 -5.60 -8.91 -14.45
C PRO A 277 -6.49 -7.99 -13.63
N LEU A 278 -7.48 -8.55 -12.94
CA LEU A 278 -8.34 -7.84 -12.00
C LEU A 278 -7.51 -7.17 -10.89
N PHE A 279 -6.54 -7.89 -10.34
CA PHE A 279 -5.57 -7.37 -9.38
C PHE A 279 -4.23 -8.09 -9.42
N TYR A 280 -3.25 -7.52 -8.74
CA TYR A 280 -1.90 -8.04 -8.55
C TYR A 280 -1.59 -8.10 -7.07
N LEU A 281 -0.96 -9.18 -6.62
CA LEU A 281 -0.14 -9.15 -5.42
C LEU A 281 1.27 -8.73 -5.81
N ILE A 282 1.86 -7.81 -5.07
CA ILE A 282 3.19 -7.26 -5.35
C ILE A 282 4.06 -7.22 -4.10
N GLY A 283 5.34 -7.53 -4.24
CA GLY A 283 6.26 -7.48 -3.12
C GLY A 283 7.68 -7.91 -3.48
N ILE A 284 8.53 -7.89 -2.47
CA ILE A 284 9.95 -8.26 -2.52
C ILE A 284 10.20 -9.10 -1.28
N ALA A 285 10.74 -10.31 -1.46
CA ALA A 285 11.25 -11.10 -0.35
C ALA A 285 12.60 -10.54 0.11
N ASP A 286 12.85 -10.58 1.42
CA ASP A 286 14.07 -10.02 2.01
C ASP A 286 15.32 -10.74 1.47
N GLY A 287 15.26 -12.08 1.37
CA GLY A 287 16.33 -12.90 0.80
C GLY A 287 15.85 -14.12 0.02
N ILE A 288 16.72 -14.64 -0.85
CA ILE A 288 16.55 -15.94 -1.51
C ILE A 288 17.90 -16.64 -1.49
N LYS A 289 17.91 -17.89 -1.05
CA LYS A 289 19.08 -18.77 -1.15
C LYS A 289 18.78 -19.98 -2.02
N ASP A 290 19.81 -20.62 -2.53
CA ASP A 290 19.71 -21.93 -3.15
C ASP A 290 20.23 -23.01 -2.19
N GLU A 291 19.43 -24.05 -1.97
CA GLU A 291 19.83 -25.22 -1.18
C GLU A 291 20.04 -26.41 -2.12
N ILE A 292 21.20 -27.03 -1.95
CA ILE A 292 21.58 -28.23 -2.70
C ILE A 292 20.71 -29.38 -2.23
N PHE A 293 20.10 -30.10 -3.17
CA PHE A 293 19.39 -31.33 -2.89
C PHE A 293 19.65 -32.38 -3.98
N HIS A 294 19.52 -33.64 -3.62
CA HIS A 294 19.69 -34.74 -4.56
C HIS A 294 18.34 -35.08 -5.22
N ASN A 295 18.25 -34.88 -6.53
CA ASN A 295 17.08 -35.17 -7.35
C ASN A 295 17.37 -36.34 -8.31
N PRO A 296 17.08 -37.59 -7.91
CA PRO A 296 17.39 -38.77 -8.73
C PRO A 296 16.61 -38.79 -10.06
N LEU A 297 15.53 -38.00 -10.18
CA LEU A 297 14.72 -37.93 -11.41
C LEU A 297 15.36 -37.06 -12.49
N LYS A 298 16.26 -36.15 -12.11
CA LYS A 298 16.98 -35.29 -13.05
C LYS A 298 18.33 -35.86 -13.49
N LYS A 299 18.78 -36.92 -12.84
CA LYS A 299 20.03 -37.59 -13.17
C LYS A 299 19.99 -38.09 -14.62
N ASP A 300 20.89 -37.57 -15.45
CA ASP A 300 21.13 -38.07 -16.80
C ASP A 300 21.72 -39.48 -16.69
N PRO A 301 21.00 -40.52 -17.16
CA PRO A 301 21.51 -41.89 -17.09
C PRO A 301 22.73 -42.12 -17.99
N THR A 302 23.02 -41.20 -18.90
CA THR A 302 24.14 -41.28 -19.85
C THR A 302 25.40 -40.59 -19.37
N ASP A 303 25.30 -39.68 -18.40
CA ASP A 303 26.46 -39.02 -17.79
C ASP A 303 26.81 -39.69 -16.44
N PRO A 304 27.92 -40.45 -16.35
CA PRO A 304 28.34 -41.08 -15.11
C PRO A 304 28.78 -40.08 -14.03
N PHE A 305 28.98 -38.81 -14.39
CA PHE A 305 29.35 -37.73 -13.47
C PHE A 305 28.14 -36.90 -13.02
N ASP A 306 26.96 -37.09 -13.62
CA ASP A 306 25.73 -36.50 -13.11
C ASP A 306 25.31 -37.23 -11.83
N ASP A 307 25.57 -36.58 -10.70
CA ASP A 307 25.20 -37.05 -9.37
C ASP A 307 23.73 -36.72 -9.03
N GLY A 308 22.97 -36.14 -9.97
CA GLY A 308 21.59 -35.73 -9.77
C GLY A 308 21.46 -34.57 -8.78
N ILE A 309 22.54 -33.82 -8.51
CA ILE A 309 22.46 -32.63 -7.68
C ILE A 309 21.69 -31.54 -8.41
N ASP A 310 20.74 -30.95 -7.69
CA ASP A 310 19.91 -29.85 -8.16
C ASP A 310 19.82 -28.77 -7.07
N PHE A 311 19.38 -27.58 -7.46
CA PHE A 311 19.23 -26.44 -6.56
C PHE A 311 17.77 -26.10 -6.39
N LYS A 312 17.31 -26.00 -5.13
CA LYS A 312 15.97 -25.50 -4.82
C LYS A 312 16.10 -24.10 -4.21
N PRO A 313 15.40 -23.10 -4.74
CA PRO A 313 15.37 -21.78 -4.12
C PRO A 313 14.57 -21.86 -2.82
N ILE A 314 14.99 -21.13 -1.79
CA ILE A 314 14.27 -20.98 -0.52
C ILE A 314 14.11 -19.51 -0.25
N ILE A 315 12.86 -19.11 -0.03
CA ILE A 315 12.52 -17.75 0.37
C ILE A 315 12.98 -17.49 1.79
N ILE A 316 13.54 -16.33 2.05
CA ILE A 316 13.91 -15.87 3.39
C ILE A 316 13.13 -14.59 3.67
N GLU A 317 12.43 -14.57 4.79
CA GLU A 317 11.73 -13.39 5.30
C GLU A 317 12.19 -13.09 6.71
N CYS A 318 12.73 -11.90 6.94
CA CYS A 318 13.29 -11.44 8.19
C CYS A 318 12.29 -10.58 8.97
N LYS A 319 12.10 -10.92 10.25
CA LYS A 319 11.23 -10.17 11.18
C LYS A 319 11.98 -9.80 12.44
N HIS A 320 12.27 -8.51 12.58
CA HIS A 320 12.92 -8.00 13.78
C HIS A 320 11.94 -7.95 14.96
N ARG A 321 12.36 -8.57 16.07
CA ARG A 321 11.61 -8.64 17.33
C ARG A 321 12.28 -7.78 18.39
N MET A 322 11.47 -6.99 19.11
CA MET A 322 11.99 -6.15 20.20
C MET A 322 12.31 -6.97 21.45
N ASN A 323 11.43 -7.92 21.82
CA ASN A 323 11.44 -8.53 23.16
C ASN A 323 11.54 -10.07 23.15
N LYS A 324 10.82 -10.74 22.25
CA LYS A 324 10.80 -12.21 22.19
C LYS A 324 10.46 -12.71 20.79
N TYR A 325 10.91 -13.92 20.48
CA TYR A 325 10.41 -14.69 19.35
C TYR A 325 8.90 -14.89 19.51
N SER A 326 8.18 -14.74 18.42
CA SER A 326 6.73 -14.77 18.37
C SER A 326 6.37 -15.17 16.96
N TYR A 327 6.16 -16.47 16.72
CA TYR A 327 5.59 -16.92 15.47
C TYR A 327 4.21 -16.27 15.26
N ARG A 328 3.99 -15.59 14.13
CA ARG A 328 2.75 -14.86 13.85
C ARG A 328 2.18 -15.27 12.50
N PHE A 329 0.90 -15.64 12.50
CA PHE A 329 0.24 -16.19 11.33
C PHE A 329 0.24 -15.24 10.11
N TYR A 330 0.10 -13.94 10.33
CA TYR A 330 0.13 -12.97 9.23
C TYR A 330 1.47 -12.87 8.50
N GLU A 331 2.58 -13.27 9.13
CA GLU A 331 3.89 -13.32 8.50
C GLU A 331 4.06 -14.61 7.70
N VAL A 332 3.47 -15.70 8.18
CA VAL A 332 3.38 -16.97 7.42
C VAL A 332 2.66 -16.73 6.10
N ILE A 333 1.54 -16.00 6.10
CA ILE A 333 0.83 -15.61 4.87
C ILE A 333 1.78 -14.90 3.90
N GLN A 334 2.61 -13.98 4.41
CA GLN A 334 3.56 -13.24 3.59
C GLN A 334 4.58 -14.16 2.93
N VAL A 335 5.21 -15.07 3.70
CA VAL A 335 6.22 -16.00 3.16
C VAL A 335 5.61 -16.99 2.19
N VAL A 336 4.42 -17.54 2.48
CA VAL A 336 3.72 -18.47 1.60
C VAL A 336 3.40 -17.83 0.24
N ILE A 337 2.99 -16.56 0.23
CA ILE A 337 2.76 -15.85 -1.03
C ILE A 337 4.06 -15.67 -1.80
N TYR A 338 5.18 -15.35 -1.13
CA TYR A 338 6.48 -15.28 -1.79
C TYR A 338 6.95 -16.65 -2.32
N MET A 339 6.70 -17.74 -1.59
CA MET A 339 7.00 -19.10 -2.06
C MET A 339 6.29 -19.38 -3.38
N ILE A 340 5.00 -19.05 -3.49
CA ILE A 340 4.23 -19.17 -4.74
C ILE A 340 4.78 -18.24 -5.83
N MET A 341 5.07 -16.96 -5.51
CA MET A 341 5.65 -16.00 -6.47
C MET A 341 7.01 -16.42 -7.02
N HIS A 342 7.73 -17.28 -6.32
CA HIS A 342 9.04 -17.76 -6.75
C HIS A 342 9.01 -19.22 -7.23
N GLY A 343 7.85 -19.86 -7.23
CA GLY A 343 7.70 -21.26 -7.65
C GLY A 343 8.51 -22.21 -6.77
N THR A 344 8.58 -21.95 -5.47
CA THR A 344 9.27 -22.81 -4.50
C THR A 344 8.30 -23.38 -3.46
N ASP A 345 8.64 -24.57 -2.96
CA ASP A 345 7.90 -25.26 -1.92
C ASP A 345 8.44 -24.99 -0.52
N GLU A 346 9.53 -24.22 -0.36
CA GLU A 346 10.14 -23.98 0.96
C GLU A 346 10.48 -22.50 1.21
N GLY A 347 10.30 -22.07 2.46
CA GLY A 347 10.64 -20.73 2.92
C GLY A 347 11.08 -20.73 4.39
N ASP A 348 11.94 -19.80 4.76
CA ASP A 348 12.46 -19.59 6.09
C ASP A 348 11.95 -18.26 6.65
N LEU A 349 11.18 -18.32 7.73
CA LEU A 349 10.84 -17.15 8.54
C LEU A 349 11.94 -16.96 9.59
N VAL A 350 12.73 -15.90 9.42
CA VAL A 350 13.87 -15.55 10.29
C VAL A 350 13.43 -14.48 11.27
N GLU A 351 13.18 -14.89 12.51
CA GLU A 351 12.92 -13.95 13.59
C GLU A 351 14.24 -13.49 14.21
N VAL A 352 14.45 -12.19 14.26
CA VAL A 352 15.71 -11.60 14.74
C VAL A 352 15.48 -11.02 16.12
N LEU A 353 16.03 -11.63 17.15
CA LEU A 353 16.18 -11.03 18.46
C LEU A 353 17.55 -10.39 18.58
N ARG A 354 17.57 -9.18 19.12
CA ARG A 354 18.81 -8.49 19.39
C ARG A 354 19.20 -8.81 20.83
N GLY A 355 20.40 -9.31 21.08
CA GLY A 355 20.84 -9.63 22.44
C GLY A 355 20.93 -8.36 23.29
N ASP A 356 20.54 -8.45 24.56
CA ASP A 356 20.91 -7.42 25.53
C ASP A 356 22.42 -7.58 25.79
N LEU A 357 23.22 -6.61 25.37
CA LEU A 357 24.68 -6.59 25.54
C LEU A 357 25.08 -6.47 27.04
N ASP A 358 24.12 -6.31 27.94
CA ASP A 358 24.35 -6.03 29.36
C ASP A 358 24.93 -7.19 30.17
N ASN A 359 25.00 -8.42 29.62
CA ASN A 359 25.44 -9.60 30.37
C ASN A 359 26.82 -10.16 30.01
N GLU A 360 27.48 -9.68 28.95
CA GLU A 360 28.90 -9.96 28.78
C GLU A 360 29.68 -9.00 29.68
N LYS A 361 30.02 -9.46 30.89
CA LYS A 361 31.01 -8.82 31.74
C LYS A 361 32.24 -8.53 30.88
N VAL A 362 32.37 -7.26 30.47
CA VAL A 362 33.50 -6.74 29.69
C VAL A 362 34.76 -7.04 30.48
N THR A 363 35.37 -8.17 30.17
CA THR A 363 36.68 -8.53 30.70
C THR A 363 37.62 -7.62 29.93
N LYS A 364 38.12 -6.56 30.60
CA LYS A 364 39.03 -5.57 30.02
C LYS A 364 40.25 -6.29 29.45
N VAL A 365 40.21 -6.65 28.17
CA VAL A 365 41.39 -7.08 27.43
C VAL A 365 41.88 -5.86 26.67
N SER A 366 42.81 -5.17 27.31
CA SER A 366 43.66 -4.16 26.72
C SER A 366 44.53 -4.82 25.63
N GLU A 367 44.17 -4.64 24.36
CA GLU A 367 45.14 -4.54 23.26
C GLU A 367 44.48 -3.98 21.99
N VAL A 368 45.11 -2.92 21.48
CA VAL A 368 44.65 -2.05 20.39
C VAL A 368 44.88 -2.76 19.06
N SER A 369 43.82 -3.30 18.48
CA SER A 369 43.79 -3.74 17.08
C SER A 369 42.54 -3.15 16.45
N GLU A 370 42.70 -2.35 15.38
CA GLU A 370 41.64 -1.79 14.54
C GLU A 370 40.86 -2.88 13.78
N LYS A 371 40.23 -3.80 14.51
CA LYS A 371 39.25 -4.70 13.91
C LYS A 371 37.94 -3.94 13.78
N VAL A 372 37.46 -3.87 12.55
CA VAL A 372 36.09 -3.45 12.22
C VAL A 372 35.16 -4.10 13.25
N PRO A 373 34.35 -3.31 13.99
CA PRO A 373 33.47 -3.84 15.01
C PRO A 373 32.51 -4.81 14.35
N GLN A 374 32.76 -6.11 14.52
CA GLN A 374 31.85 -7.14 14.09
C GLN A 374 30.60 -7.02 14.95
N VAL A 375 29.50 -6.61 14.32
CA VAL A 375 28.19 -6.48 14.94
C VAL A 375 27.64 -7.89 15.20
N THR A 376 28.07 -8.58 16.26
CA THR A 376 27.90 -10.04 16.37
C THR A 376 26.84 -10.53 17.34
N ASN A 377 26.18 -9.67 18.10
CA ASN A 377 25.22 -10.14 19.13
C ASN A 377 23.76 -9.99 18.68
N ILE A 378 23.45 -10.46 17.47
CA ILE A 378 22.07 -10.80 17.11
C ILE A 378 21.87 -12.32 17.26
N ASN A 379 20.70 -12.70 17.74
CA ASN A 379 20.26 -14.07 17.81
C ASN A 379 19.10 -14.23 16.84
N ILE A 380 19.19 -15.22 15.97
CA ILE A 380 18.12 -15.52 15.03
C ILE A 380 17.42 -16.81 15.44
N ASN A 381 16.11 -16.84 15.28
CA ASN A 381 15.30 -18.05 15.29
C ASN A 381 14.76 -18.26 13.88
N VAL A 382 15.00 -19.43 13.30
CA VAL A 382 14.58 -19.73 11.93
C VAL A 382 13.52 -20.81 11.97
N THR A 383 12.37 -20.53 11.37
CA THR A 383 11.28 -21.48 11.19
C THR A 383 11.15 -21.81 9.72
N ARG A 384 11.53 -23.03 9.33
CA ARG A 384 11.33 -23.56 7.98
C ARG A 384 9.87 -23.92 7.79
N MET A 385 9.30 -23.46 6.68
CA MET A 385 7.94 -23.71 6.25
C MET A 385 7.95 -24.44 4.91
N LYS A 386 6.98 -25.32 4.72
CA LYS A 386 6.72 -26.02 3.46
C LYS A 386 5.40 -25.56 2.88
N LEU A 387 5.35 -25.30 1.59
CA LEU A 387 4.15 -24.83 0.90
C LEU A 387 3.04 -25.88 0.97
N ARG A 388 3.42 -27.15 0.75
CA ARG A 388 2.57 -28.33 0.77
C ARG A 388 3.01 -29.26 1.90
N ASP A 389 2.67 -28.88 3.12
CA ASP A 389 2.89 -29.71 4.30
C ASP A 389 1.68 -30.61 4.55
N ASP A 390 1.90 -31.90 4.85
CA ASP A 390 0.81 -32.88 5.06
C ASP A 390 -0.16 -32.51 6.19
N SER A 391 0.28 -31.68 7.15
CA SER A 391 -0.52 -31.31 8.31
C SER A 391 -1.37 -30.05 8.11
N ILE A 392 -0.82 -29.05 7.41
CA ILE A 392 -1.45 -27.72 7.26
C ILE A 392 -1.85 -27.43 5.82
N ASP A 393 -1.05 -27.84 4.82
CA ASP A 393 -1.17 -27.44 3.41
C ASP A 393 -1.42 -25.92 3.24
N HIS A 394 -0.33 -25.16 3.35
CA HIS A 394 -0.37 -23.70 3.29
C HIS A 394 -0.89 -23.19 1.93
N GLU A 395 -0.56 -23.86 0.84
CA GLU A 395 -1.08 -23.53 -0.49
C GLU A 395 -2.60 -23.68 -0.55
N TYR A 396 -3.12 -24.82 -0.09
CA TYR A 396 -4.55 -25.05 -0.04
C TYR A 396 -5.27 -23.98 0.80
N ASN A 397 -4.78 -23.68 2.00
CA ASN A 397 -5.43 -22.67 2.86
C ASN A 397 -5.38 -21.27 2.26
N LEU A 398 -4.26 -20.86 1.66
CA LEU A 398 -4.17 -19.57 0.98
C LEU A 398 -5.20 -19.49 -0.16
N ARG A 399 -5.27 -20.53 -1.00
CA ARG A 399 -6.16 -20.57 -2.17
C ARG A 399 -7.64 -20.63 -1.79
N ASN A 400 -8.01 -21.33 -0.73
CA ASN A 400 -9.42 -21.54 -0.36
C ASN A 400 -9.95 -20.52 0.66
N SER A 401 -9.08 -19.80 1.39
CA SER A 401 -9.53 -18.85 2.43
C SER A 401 -9.12 -17.40 2.16
N ILE A 402 -7.91 -17.16 1.65
CA ILE A 402 -7.37 -15.80 1.49
C ILE A 402 -7.68 -15.24 0.10
N VAL A 403 -7.47 -16.04 -0.96
CA VAL A 403 -7.72 -15.60 -2.34
C VAL A 403 -9.18 -15.19 -2.58
N PRO A 404 -10.22 -15.94 -2.14
CA PRO A 404 -11.60 -15.51 -2.32
C PRO A 404 -11.90 -14.15 -1.66
N ARG A 405 -11.37 -13.92 -0.46
CA ARG A 405 -11.52 -12.62 0.23
C ARG A 405 -10.85 -11.48 -0.53
N LEU A 406 -9.73 -11.73 -1.21
CA LEU A 406 -9.08 -10.74 -2.07
C LEU A 406 -9.92 -10.41 -3.32
N TYR A 407 -10.64 -11.39 -3.87
CA TYR A 407 -11.63 -11.16 -4.93
C TYR A 407 -12.78 -10.29 -4.44
N ASP A 408 -13.37 -10.62 -3.31
CA ASP A 408 -14.47 -9.85 -2.72
C ASP A 408 -14.03 -8.41 -2.41
N LEU A 409 -12.85 -8.26 -1.80
CA LEU A 409 -12.23 -6.96 -1.55
C LEU A 409 -12.09 -6.16 -2.85
N THR A 410 -11.59 -6.78 -3.90
CA THR A 410 -11.35 -6.11 -5.19
C THR A 410 -12.67 -5.70 -5.85
N LYS A 411 -13.67 -6.58 -5.84
CA LYS A 411 -15.04 -6.28 -6.30
C LYS A 411 -15.64 -5.11 -5.52
N ALA A 412 -15.51 -5.11 -4.19
CA ALA A 412 -15.97 -4.03 -3.33
C ALA A 412 -15.27 -2.69 -3.62
N VAL A 413 -13.95 -2.71 -3.85
CA VAL A 413 -13.18 -1.53 -4.27
C VAL A 413 -13.70 -0.99 -5.59
N PHE A 414 -13.86 -1.84 -6.62
CA PHE A 414 -14.37 -1.40 -7.92
C PHE A 414 -15.81 -0.89 -7.85
N LYS A 415 -16.69 -1.59 -7.12
CA LYS A 415 -18.07 -1.13 -6.85
C LYS A 415 -18.06 0.28 -6.23
N THR A 416 -17.19 0.49 -5.24
CA THR A 416 -17.04 1.80 -4.58
C THR A 416 -16.46 2.85 -5.54
N ARG A 417 -15.48 2.50 -6.40
CA ARG A 417 -14.92 3.43 -7.41
C ARG A 417 -16.00 3.96 -8.35
N MET A 418 -16.94 3.10 -8.76
CA MET A 418 -17.99 3.45 -9.72
C MET A 418 -19.15 4.25 -9.13
N ASP A 419 -19.29 4.29 -7.81
CA ASP A 419 -20.41 4.96 -7.13
C ASP A 419 -19.93 6.10 -6.23
N GLU A 420 -20.19 7.33 -6.67
CA GLU A 420 -19.83 8.56 -5.94
C GLU A 420 -20.41 8.61 -4.52
N HIS A 421 -21.64 8.13 -4.32
CA HIS A 421 -22.27 8.11 -3.01
C HIS A 421 -21.57 7.13 -2.05
N LEU A 422 -21.15 5.97 -2.56
CA LEU A 422 -20.34 5.03 -1.77
C LEU A 422 -18.97 5.65 -1.40
N ARG A 423 -18.28 6.31 -2.35
CA ARG A 423 -17.02 7.01 -2.04
C ARG A 423 -17.19 8.05 -0.94
N TYR A 424 -18.25 8.87 -1.04
CA TYR A 424 -18.53 9.91 -0.05
C TYR A 424 -18.86 9.35 1.32
N ARG A 425 -19.66 8.29 1.39
CA ARG A 425 -19.98 7.63 2.66
C ARG A 425 -18.74 7.05 3.33
N LEU A 426 -17.87 6.38 2.58
CA LEU A 426 -16.62 5.88 3.11
C LEU A 426 -15.75 7.03 3.66
N LEU A 427 -15.55 8.09 2.87
CA LEU A 427 -14.76 9.25 3.30
C LEU A 427 -15.31 9.90 4.57
N VAL A 428 -16.62 10.10 4.65
CA VAL A 428 -17.28 10.67 5.84
C VAL A 428 -17.15 9.72 7.03
N GLY A 429 -17.33 8.41 6.82
CA GLY A 429 -17.19 7.39 7.87
C GLY A 429 -15.78 7.37 8.46
N VAL A 430 -14.76 7.35 7.60
CA VAL A 430 -13.35 7.42 8.01
C VAL A 430 -13.05 8.74 8.72
N ALA A 431 -13.47 9.87 8.13
CA ALA A 431 -13.22 11.21 8.67
C ALA A 431 -13.86 11.45 10.04
N ARG A 432 -15.01 10.82 10.31
CA ARG A 432 -15.75 10.96 11.58
C ARG A 432 -15.48 9.84 12.57
N GLU A 433 -14.64 8.86 12.21
CA GLU A 433 -14.46 7.63 13.00
C GLU A 433 -15.81 6.94 13.32
N ASP A 434 -16.75 6.99 12.36
CA ASP A 434 -18.08 6.37 12.49
C ASP A 434 -17.99 4.87 12.21
N TRP A 435 -17.47 4.13 13.19
CA TRP A 435 -17.24 2.68 13.06
C TRP A 435 -18.50 1.92 12.69
N LYS A 436 -19.66 2.31 13.25
CA LYS A 436 -20.91 1.64 12.91
C LYS A 436 -21.34 1.93 11.47
N GLY A 437 -21.23 3.19 11.05
CA GLY A 437 -21.48 3.56 9.64
C GLY A 437 -20.51 2.88 8.67
N LEU A 438 -19.27 2.62 9.08
CA LEU A 438 -18.28 1.86 8.31
C LEU A 438 -18.62 0.38 8.21
N GLU A 439 -19.05 -0.27 9.29
CA GLU A 439 -19.56 -1.66 9.24
C GLU A 439 -20.70 -1.78 8.23
N ASP A 440 -21.71 -0.92 8.35
CA ASP A 440 -22.90 -0.94 7.48
C ASP A 440 -22.49 -0.66 6.01
N PHE A 441 -21.54 0.26 5.79
CA PHE A 441 -20.96 0.52 4.47
C PHE A 441 -20.31 -0.74 3.89
N PHE A 442 -19.52 -1.46 4.69
CA PHE A 442 -18.81 -2.60 4.16
C PHE A 442 -19.70 -3.83 3.93
N GLU A 443 -20.72 -4.02 4.75
CA GLU A 443 -21.79 -4.99 4.50
C GLU A 443 -22.45 -4.71 3.14
N GLU A 444 -22.79 -3.45 2.88
CA GLU A 444 -23.42 -3.02 1.62
C GLU A 444 -22.53 -3.25 0.38
N VAL A 445 -21.21 -3.12 0.49
CA VAL A 445 -20.29 -3.41 -0.62
C VAL A 445 -19.91 -4.88 -0.75
N GLY A 446 -20.51 -5.76 0.07
CA GLY A 446 -20.38 -7.22 -0.06
C GLY A 446 -19.25 -7.81 0.78
N LEU A 447 -18.76 -7.11 1.80
CA LEU A 447 -17.70 -7.60 2.70
C LEU A 447 -18.23 -7.99 4.09
N GLY A 448 -19.55 -8.01 4.29
CA GLY A 448 -20.18 -8.21 5.59
C GLY A 448 -19.79 -9.53 6.28
N GLU A 449 -19.68 -10.63 5.52
CA GLU A 449 -19.46 -11.97 6.06
C GLU A 449 -18.20 -12.09 6.92
N TRP A 450 -17.09 -11.47 6.50
CA TRP A 450 -15.82 -11.57 7.22
C TRP A 450 -15.41 -10.27 7.91
N ILE A 451 -16.17 -9.19 7.77
CA ILE A 451 -15.95 -7.98 8.57
C ILE A 451 -16.33 -8.14 10.03
N GLY A 452 -17.32 -8.99 10.32
CA GLY A 452 -17.58 -9.41 11.70
C GLY A 452 -16.35 -10.05 12.36
N GLU A 453 -15.49 -10.71 11.57
CA GLU A 453 -14.23 -11.31 12.03
C GLU A 453 -13.09 -10.28 12.15
N LEU A 454 -13.13 -9.20 11.36
CA LEU A 454 -12.12 -8.13 11.37
C LEU A 454 -12.01 -7.36 12.69
N THR A 455 -12.84 -7.68 13.70
CA THR A 455 -12.87 -6.98 15.01
C THR A 455 -12.83 -5.46 14.84
N LEU A 456 -13.70 -4.94 13.97
CA LEU A 456 -14.03 -3.51 13.96
C LEU A 456 -14.76 -3.16 15.28
N GLY A 457 -14.01 -3.11 16.39
CA GLY A 457 -14.52 -2.63 17.68
C GLY A 457 -15.24 -3.65 18.58
N THR A 458 -14.58 -4.74 19.01
CA THR A 458 -14.94 -5.28 20.33
C THR A 458 -14.61 -4.23 21.40
N GLN A 459 -15.44 -4.04 22.42
CA GLN A 459 -15.28 -2.96 23.43
C GLN A 459 -13.87 -2.88 24.06
N GLN A 460 -13.18 -4.02 24.20
CA GLN A 460 -11.79 -4.09 24.70
C GLN A 460 -10.75 -3.55 23.72
N SER A 461 -11.04 -3.59 22.42
CA SER A 461 -10.24 -2.92 21.40
C SER A 461 -10.56 -1.43 21.31
N SER A 462 -11.64 -0.90 21.89
CA SER A 462 -11.97 0.54 21.76
C SER A 462 -10.98 1.48 22.49
N GLU A 463 -10.44 1.10 23.66
CA GLU A 463 -9.40 1.90 24.34
C GLU A 463 -8.03 1.75 23.67
N LYS A 464 -7.66 0.53 23.25
CA LYS A 464 -6.41 0.29 22.51
C LYS A 464 -6.45 0.87 21.10
N ALA A 465 -7.59 0.79 20.41
CA ALA A 465 -7.83 1.41 19.11
C ALA A 465 -7.91 2.92 19.23
N ARG A 466 -8.47 3.50 20.31
CA ARG A 466 -8.36 4.95 20.58
C ARG A 466 -6.91 5.40 20.77
N CYS A 467 -6.10 4.66 21.52
CA CYS A 467 -4.67 4.96 21.68
C CYS A 467 -3.89 4.74 20.37
N VAL A 468 -4.26 3.74 19.58
CA VAL A 468 -3.65 3.44 18.28
C VAL A 468 -4.13 4.40 17.18
N LEU A 469 -5.33 4.98 17.27
CA LEU A 469 -5.83 6.06 16.38
C LEU A 469 -5.18 7.41 16.67
N ILE A 470 -4.78 7.67 17.92
CA ILE A 470 -3.90 8.79 18.25
C ILE A 470 -2.52 8.60 17.57
N LEU A 471 -2.07 7.35 17.44
CA LEU A 471 -0.75 6.97 16.88
C LEU A 471 -0.73 6.62 15.37
N LEU A 472 -1.87 6.45 14.69
CA LEU A 472 -1.95 5.98 13.29
C LEU A 472 -2.49 7.04 12.31
N ARG A 473 -2.01 8.26 12.45
CA ARG A 473 -2.36 9.41 11.61
C ARG A 473 -1.64 9.44 10.25
N SER A 474 -1.36 8.27 9.64
CA SER A 474 -0.55 8.22 8.41
C SER A 474 -1.26 8.49 7.08
N VAL A 475 -2.54 8.81 7.13
CA VAL A 475 -3.24 9.62 6.11
C VAL A 475 -4.19 10.51 6.88
N VAL A 476 -3.78 11.74 7.19
CA VAL A 476 -4.67 12.67 7.86
C VAL A 476 -5.55 13.32 6.81
N VAL A 477 -6.78 12.83 6.67
CA VAL A 477 -7.87 13.72 6.26
C VAL A 477 -8.09 14.67 7.44
N VAL A 478 -7.47 15.85 7.42
CA VAL A 478 -7.84 16.87 8.42
C VAL A 478 -9.20 17.38 8.00
N VAL A 479 -10.19 17.02 8.80
CA VAL A 479 -11.55 17.53 8.69
C VAL A 479 -11.55 18.98 9.17
N VAL A 480 -11.17 19.92 8.30
CA VAL A 480 -11.65 21.30 8.47
C VAL A 480 -13.06 21.30 7.92
N VAL A 481 -14.06 20.94 8.74
CA VAL A 481 -15.46 21.15 8.32
C VAL A 481 -15.66 22.66 8.19
N VAL A 482 -15.51 23.18 6.98
CA VAL A 482 -16.01 24.51 6.67
C VAL A 482 -17.52 24.44 6.91
N PRO A 483 -18.13 25.34 7.70
CA PRO A 483 -19.56 25.30 8.01
C PRO A 483 -20.48 25.14 6.79
N GLU A 484 -20.00 25.58 5.63
CA GLU A 484 -20.72 25.52 4.36
C GLU A 484 -20.70 24.13 3.72
N ALA A 485 -19.66 23.33 3.97
CA ALA A 485 -19.63 21.92 3.60
C ALA A 485 -20.60 21.09 4.44
N LEU A 486 -20.77 21.44 5.72
CA LEU A 486 -21.81 20.82 6.56
C LEU A 486 -23.22 21.09 6.00
N LYS A 487 -23.48 22.29 5.48
CA LYS A 487 -24.74 22.62 4.80
C LYS A 487 -24.93 21.80 3.53
N ALA A 488 -23.89 21.66 2.70
CA ALA A 488 -23.93 20.82 1.50
C ALA A 488 -24.23 19.34 1.84
N LEU A 489 -23.59 18.80 2.87
CA LEU A 489 -23.83 17.43 3.35
C LEU A 489 -25.27 17.23 3.86
N ILE A 490 -25.82 18.20 4.59
CA ILE A 490 -27.22 18.17 5.03
C ILE A 490 -28.17 18.16 3.82
N LEU A 491 -27.86 18.92 2.76
CA LEU A 491 -28.65 18.94 1.54
C LEU A 491 -28.56 17.62 0.76
N ILE A 492 -27.37 17.02 0.64
CA ILE A 492 -27.18 15.71 0.02
C ILE A 492 -27.97 14.64 0.78
N ARG A 493 -27.84 14.59 2.11
CA ARG A 493 -28.59 13.65 2.95
C ARG A 493 -30.11 13.78 2.76
N ARG A 494 -30.63 15.01 2.78
CA ARG A 494 -32.06 15.28 2.53
C ARG A 494 -32.49 14.86 1.12
N SER A 495 -31.64 15.05 0.12
CA SER A 495 -31.91 14.61 -1.25
C SER A 495 -32.02 13.09 -1.33
N THR A 496 -31.09 12.36 -0.71
CA THR A 496 -31.09 10.89 -0.67
C THR A 496 -32.31 10.35 0.09
N GLU A 497 -32.62 10.91 1.26
CA GLU A 497 -33.81 10.55 2.05
C GLU A 497 -35.10 10.78 1.24
N ASN A 498 -35.18 11.89 0.49
CA ASN A 498 -36.33 12.17 -0.39
C ASN A 498 -36.40 11.20 -1.57
N SER A 499 -35.27 10.80 -2.15
CA SER A 499 -35.21 9.84 -3.25
C SER A 499 -35.68 8.45 -2.80
N GLN A 500 -35.19 7.98 -1.64
CA GLN A 500 -35.64 6.73 -1.03
C GLN A 500 -37.12 6.75 -0.68
N ARG A 501 -37.61 7.87 -0.10
CA ARG A 501 -39.04 8.04 0.19
C ARG A 501 -39.89 7.95 -1.07
N ARG A 502 -39.51 8.63 -2.15
CA ARG A 502 -40.22 8.55 -3.44
C ARG A 502 -40.24 7.14 -4.01
N LYS A 503 -39.13 6.39 -3.90
CA LYS A 503 -39.08 4.99 -4.31
C LYS A 503 -40.06 4.13 -3.51
N SER A 504 -40.08 4.29 -2.18
CA SER A 504 -41.02 3.56 -1.31
C SER A 504 -42.49 3.91 -1.57
N GLU A 505 -42.80 5.17 -1.87
CA GLU A 505 -44.15 5.62 -2.24
C GLU A 505 -44.57 5.06 -3.61
N ALA A 506 -43.65 4.99 -4.58
CA ALA A 506 -43.91 4.38 -5.89
C ALA A 506 -44.17 2.86 -5.78
N GLU A 507 -43.38 2.15 -4.97
CA GLU A 507 -43.59 0.72 -4.70
C GLU A 507 -44.95 0.46 -4.02
N LYS A 508 -45.34 1.31 -3.07
CA LYS A 508 -46.65 1.23 -2.42
C LYS A 508 -47.81 1.46 -3.40
N LEU A 509 -47.70 2.47 -4.26
CA LEU A 509 -48.71 2.73 -5.30
C LEU A 509 -48.81 1.58 -6.32
N HIS A 510 -47.68 0.95 -6.65
CA HIS A 510 -47.68 -0.22 -7.53
C HIS A 510 -48.42 -1.40 -6.89
N GLN A 511 -48.17 -1.69 -5.61
CA GLN A 511 -48.88 -2.73 -4.86
C GLN A 511 -50.39 -2.46 -4.76
N GLU A 512 -50.80 -1.22 -4.45
CA GLU A 512 -52.21 -0.83 -4.39
C GLU A 512 -52.90 -0.97 -5.76
N GLY A 513 -52.20 -0.62 -6.85
CA GLY A 513 -52.69 -0.81 -8.22
C GLY A 513 -52.93 -2.28 -8.58
N THR A 514 -52.01 -3.18 -8.20
CA THR A 514 -52.14 -4.63 -8.44
C THR A 514 -53.34 -5.24 -7.69
N ILE A 515 -53.64 -4.77 -6.48
CA ILE A 515 -54.79 -5.23 -5.68
C ILE A 515 -56.12 -4.82 -6.33
N ILE A 516 -56.21 -3.62 -6.89
CA ILE A 516 -57.43 -3.14 -7.56
C ILE A 516 -57.71 -3.97 -8.84
N ASP A 517 -56.67 -4.31 -9.59
CA ASP A 517 -56.82 -5.02 -10.87
C ASP A 517 -57.16 -6.51 -10.68
N THR A 518 -56.62 -7.14 -9.63
CA THR A 518 -57.02 -8.50 -9.22
C THR A 518 -58.45 -8.54 -8.67
N GLY A 519 -58.90 -7.50 -7.98
CA GLY A 519 -60.29 -7.33 -7.54
C GLY A 519 -61.30 -7.24 -8.69
N LYS A 520 -60.98 -6.48 -9.75
CA LYS A 520 -61.83 -6.38 -10.96
C LYS A 520 -61.92 -7.70 -11.72
N LYS A 521 -60.84 -8.47 -11.82
CA LYS A 521 -60.85 -9.81 -12.44
C LYS A 521 -61.70 -10.82 -11.66
N LYS A 522 -61.72 -10.76 -10.32
CA LYS A 522 -62.61 -11.61 -9.50
C LYS A 522 -64.09 -11.27 -9.65
N LYS A 523 -64.45 -9.98 -9.79
CA LYS A 523 -65.86 -9.59 -10.03
C LYS A 523 -66.38 -10.05 -11.41
N LYS A 524 -65.54 -10.03 -12.46
CA LYS A 524 -65.92 -10.49 -13.80
C LYS A 524 -66.14 -12.01 -13.89
N LYS A 525 -65.55 -12.81 -12.99
CA LYS A 525 -65.77 -14.27 -12.90
C LYS A 525 -67.04 -14.68 -12.14
N ARG A 526 -67.76 -13.76 -11.50
CA ARG A 526 -69.02 -14.03 -10.77
C ARG A 526 -70.29 -13.73 -11.59
N HIS A 527 -70.16 -13.34 -12.84
CA HIS A 527 -71.28 -13.08 -13.77
C HIS A 527 -71.19 -13.94 -15.05
N LYS A 528 -70.62 -15.14 -14.92
CA LYS A 528 -70.71 -16.18 -15.94
C LYS A 528 -71.23 -17.45 -15.30
#